data_AF-A0A6N0NYY3-F1
#
_entry.id   AF-A0A6N0NYY3-F1
#
_cell.length_a   1.000
_cell.length_b   1.000
_cell.length_c   1.000
_cell.angle_alpha   90.00
_cell.angle_beta   90.00
_cell.angle_gamma   90.00
#
_symmetry.space_group_name_H-M   'P 1'
#
loop_
_entity.id
_entity.type
_entity.pdbx_description
1 polymer ?
#
loop_
_entity_poly.entity_id
_entity_poly.type
_entity_poly.pdbx_seq_one_letter_code
_entity_poly.pdbx_strand_id
1 'polypeptide(L)'
;MSSAEIKSTDEFVNRLKSAIYMISVLAYLLNGEDREDAIIIRKMMKELYNKISKNSITTIEFNDLYGAILLGLSILYSEIKEELKRDQVLRIQETLAVN
;
A
#
# COMPACT_ATOMS: atom_id res chain seq x y z
N MET A 1 -4.80 -20.42 -14.61
CA MET A 1 -3.79 -20.02 -13.62
C MET A 1 -3.27 -21.27 -12.94
N SER A 2 -1.95 -21.42 -12.83
CA SER A 2 -1.33 -22.53 -12.10
C SER A 2 -1.54 -22.37 -10.58
N SER A 3 -1.43 -23.45 -9.81
CA SER A 3 -1.52 -23.39 -8.34
C SER A 3 -0.49 -22.44 -7.70
N ALA A 4 0.66 -22.23 -8.36
CA ALA A 4 1.70 -21.30 -7.91
C ALA A 4 1.29 -19.83 -8.13
N GLU A 5 0.68 -19.51 -9.26
CA GLU A 5 0.17 -18.15 -9.56
C GLU A 5 -0.98 -17.75 -8.62
N ILE A 6 -1.83 -18.71 -8.25
CA ILE A 6 -2.93 -18.52 -7.30
C ILE A 6 -2.37 -18.21 -5.89
N LYS A 7 -1.38 -18.99 -5.41
CA LYS A 7 -0.72 -18.74 -4.12
C LYS A 7 -0.04 -17.38 -4.06
N SER A 8 0.65 -16.98 -5.12
CA SER A 8 1.32 -15.68 -5.22
C SER A 8 0.32 -14.52 -5.16
N THR A 9 -0.86 -14.68 -5.76
CA THR A 9 -1.93 -13.68 -5.74
C THR A 9 -2.57 -13.58 -4.35
N ASP A 10 -2.88 -14.71 -3.71
CA ASP A 10 -3.44 -14.74 -2.36
C ASP A 10 -2.50 -14.12 -1.32
N GLU A 11 -1.20 -14.42 -1.43
CA GLU A 11 -0.17 -13.83 -0.58
C GLU A 11 -0.09 -12.32 -0.77
N PHE A 12 -0.06 -11.83 -2.01
CA PHE A 12 -0.08 -10.40 -2.30
C PHE A 12 -1.34 -9.71 -1.75
N VAL A 13 -2.53 -10.31 -1.91
CA VAL A 13 -3.78 -9.77 -1.39
C VAL A 13 -3.75 -9.64 0.14
N ASN A 14 -3.24 -10.66 0.84
CA ASN A 14 -3.09 -10.64 2.29
C ASN A 14 -2.12 -9.54 2.75
N ARG A 15 -0.99 -9.40 2.05
CA ARG A 15 -0.01 -8.35 2.29
C ARG A 15 -0.58 -6.95 2.07
N LEU A 16 -1.32 -6.75 0.98
CA LEU A 16 -2.02 -5.49 0.70
C LEU A 16 -3.04 -5.16 1.79
N LYS A 17 -3.78 -6.15 2.30
CA LYS A 17 -4.71 -5.97 3.41
C LYS A 17 -4.00 -5.54 4.71
N SER A 18 -2.84 -6.13 5.00
CA SER A 18 -2.00 -5.72 6.14
C SER A 18 -1.47 -4.29 5.97
N ALA A 19 -0.98 -3.94 4.79
CA ALA A 19 -0.51 -2.59 4.47
C ALA A 19 -1.64 -1.55 4.65
N ILE A 20 -2.87 -1.84 4.20
CA ILE A 20 -4.05 -0.99 4.41
C ILE A 20 -4.30 -0.72 5.90
N TYR A 21 -4.16 -1.75 6.74
CA TYR A 21 -4.31 -1.58 8.19
C TYR A 21 -3.19 -0.72 8.77
N MET A 22 -1.94 -1.01 8.43
CA MET A 22 -0.77 -0.29 8.92
C MET A 22 -0.83 1.20 8.56
N ILE A 23 -1.15 1.55 7.31
CA ILE A 23 -1.29 2.96 6.92
C ILE A 23 -2.49 3.65 7.56
N SER A 24 -3.54 2.90 7.94
CA SER A 24 -4.65 3.46 8.72
C SER A 24 -4.21 3.87 10.12
N VAL A 25 -3.34 3.06 10.75
CA VAL A 25 -2.75 3.36 12.06
C VAL A 25 -1.80 4.55 11.95
N LEU A 26 -0.91 4.56 10.94
CA LEU A 26 -0.02 5.69 10.72
C LEU A 26 -0.78 7.00 10.47
N ALA A 27 -1.82 6.99 9.63
CA ALA A 27 -2.66 8.16 9.38
C ALA A 27 -3.35 8.70 10.63
N TYR A 28 -3.62 7.85 11.63
CA TYR A 28 -4.17 8.29 12.92
C TYR A 28 -3.12 9.01 13.79
N LEU A 29 -1.84 8.68 13.62
CA LEU A 29 -0.72 9.26 14.37
C LEU A 29 -0.13 10.53 13.70
N LEU A 30 -0.44 10.74 12.42
CA LEU A 30 -0.02 11.91 11.63
C LEU A 30 -0.99 13.08 11.80
N ASN A 31 -0.52 14.28 11.45
CA ASN A 31 -1.29 15.52 11.48
C ASN A 31 -1.08 16.32 10.19
N GLY A 32 -2.01 17.22 9.87
CA GLY A 32 -1.88 18.09 8.70
C GLY A 32 -1.82 17.31 7.39
N GLU A 33 -0.97 17.79 6.48
CA GLU A 33 -0.79 17.27 5.12
C GLU A 33 -0.35 15.79 5.10
N ASP A 34 0.63 15.40 5.92
CA ASP A 34 1.09 14.00 6.02
C ASP A 34 -0.08 13.01 6.29
N ARG A 35 -1.06 13.43 7.09
CA ARG A 35 -2.25 12.62 7.39
C ARG A 35 -3.16 12.49 6.17
N GLU A 36 -3.33 13.57 5.42
CA GLU A 36 -4.15 13.58 4.20
C GLU A 36 -3.52 12.67 3.14
N ASP A 37 -2.21 12.75 2.95
CA ASP A 37 -1.46 11.89 2.05
C ASP A 37 -1.55 10.42 2.43
N ALA A 38 -1.34 10.10 3.71
CA ALA A 38 -1.53 8.74 4.21
C ALA A 38 -2.97 8.22 3.95
N ILE A 39 -3.99 9.07 4.07
CA ILE A 39 -5.38 8.73 3.76
C ILE A 39 -5.58 8.50 2.27
N ILE A 40 -4.96 9.30 1.40
CA ILE A 40 -5.04 9.15 -0.06
C ILE A 40 -4.37 7.83 -0.48
N ILE A 41 -3.17 7.55 0.02
CA ILE A 41 -2.45 6.29 -0.23
C ILE A 41 -3.31 5.10 0.22
N ARG A 42 -3.92 5.18 1.40
CA ARG A 42 -4.85 4.15 1.88
C ARG A 42 -6.04 3.95 0.95
N LYS A 43 -6.62 5.01 0.38
CA LYS A 43 -7.73 4.91 -0.59
C LYS A 43 -7.27 4.19 -1.85
N MET A 44 -6.09 4.52 -2.38
CA MET A 44 -5.51 3.84 -3.54
C MET A 44 -5.26 2.35 -3.25
N MET A 45 -4.72 2.01 -2.09
CA MET A 45 -4.53 0.60 -1.68
C MET A 45 -5.86 -0.15 -1.60
N LYS A 46 -6.92 0.47 -1.05
CA LYS A 46 -8.26 -0.13 -1.00
C LYS A 46 -8.86 -0.31 -2.40
N GLU A 47 -8.63 0.65 -3.30
CA GLU A 47 -9.06 0.52 -4.70
C GLU A 47 -8.37 -0.67 -5.36
N LEU A 48 -7.04 -0.76 -5.25
CA LEU A 48 -6.26 -1.87 -5.77
C LEU A 48 -6.76 -3.21 -5.22
N TYR A 49 -6.95 -3.31 -3.90
CA TYR A 49 -7.48 -4.51 -3.23
C TYR A 49 -8.86 -4.91 -3.79
N ASN A 50 -9.77 -3.95 -3.95
CA ASN A 50 -11.12 -4.20 -4.45
C ASN A 50 -11.11 -4.67 -5.90
N LYS A 51 -10.26 -4.08 -6.75
CA LYS A 51 -10.16 -4.46 -8.16
C LYS A 51 -9.54 -5.85 -8.33
N ILE A 52 -8.51 -6.20 -7.54
CA ILE A 52 -7.92 -7.54 -7.52
C ILE A 52 -8.93 -8.58 -7.01
N SER A 53 -9.59 -8.31 -5.88
CA SER A 53 -10.54 -9.26 -5.27
C SER A 53 -11.75 -9.57 -6.17
N LYS A 54 -12.09 -8.65 -7.08
CA LYS A 54 -13.17 -8.82 -8.06
C LYS A 54 -12.69 -9.39 -9.41
N ASN A 55 -11.40 -9.70 -9.56
CA ASN A 55 -10.77 -10.05 -10.84
C ASN A 55 -11.09 -9.05 -11.95
N SER A 56 -11.18 -7.76 -11.61
CA SER A 56 -11.61 -6.69 -12.51
C SER A 56 -10.50 -5.70 -12.85
N ILE A 57 -9.23 -6.08 -12.66
CA ILE A 57 -8.07 -5.23 -12.90
C ILE A 57 -7.28 -5.72 -14.11
N THR A 58 -6.90 -4.80 -14.98
CA THR A 58 -5.93 -5.09 -16.05
C THR A 58 -4.49 -4.98 -15.53
N THR A 59 -3.53 -5.59 -16.23
CA THR A 59 -2.10 -5.47 -15.85
C THR A 59 -1.61 -4.03 -15.86
N ILE A 60 -2.08 -3.20 -16.80
CA ILE A 60 -1.71 -1.78 -16.89
C ILE A 60 -2.25 -1.03 -15.66
N GLU A 61 -3.54 -1.17 -15.36
CA GLU A 61 -4.13 -0.53 -14.17
C GLU A 61 -3.49 -1.00 -12.86
N PHE A 62 -3.12 -2.28 -12.77
CA PHE A 62 -2.40 -2.80 -11.62
C PHE A 62 -1.07 -2.08 -11.45
N ASN A 63 -0.26 -1.99 -12.50
CA ASN A 63 1.04 -1.34 -12.47
C ASN A 63 0.93 0.15 -12.14
N ASP A 64 -0.06 0.84 -12.71
CA ASP A 64 -0.28 2.27 -12.46
C ASP A 64 -0.68 2.53 -11.01
N LEU A 65 -1.68 1.81 -10.50
CA LEU A 65 -2.14 1.96 -9.10
C LEU A 65 -1.05 1.56 -8.12
N TYR A 66 -0.39 0.42 -8.36
CA TYR A 66 0.66 -0.07 -7.48
C TYR A 66 1.89 0.85 -7.49
N GLY A 67 2.31 1.33 -8.66
CA GLY A 67 3.37 2.32 -8.80
C GLY A 67 3.07 3.64 -8.09
N ALA A 68 1.83 4.15 -8.22
CA ALA A 68 1.40 5.35 -7.52
C ALA A 68 1.40 5.19 -5.99
N ILE A 69 1.00 4.01 -5.49
CA ILE A 69 1.08 3.67 -4.06
C ILE A 69 2.53 3.69 -3.57
N LEU A 70 3.45 3.05 -4.28
CA LEU A 70 4.87 3.00 -3.91
C LEU A 70 5.53 4.39 -3.95
N LEU A 71 5.20 5.19 -4.96
CA LEU A 71 5.69 6.56 -5.07
C LEU A 71 5.16 7.43 -3.91
N GLY A 72 3.85 7.36 -3.63
CA GLY A 72 3.24 8.10 -2.53
C GLY A 72 3.85 7.73 -1.17
N LEU A 73 4.09 6.44 -0.91
CA LEU A 73 4.80 6.00 0.30
C LEU A 73 6.23 6.54 0.35
N SER A 74 6.93 6.59 -0.78
CA SER A 74 8.32 7.10 -0.83
C SER A 74 8.39 8.60 -0.56
N ILE A 75 7.43 9.37 -1.07
CA ILE A 75 7.30 10.80 -0.78
C ILE A 75 7.00 11.00 0.71
N LEU A 76 5.98 10.30 1.23
CA LEU A 76 5.58 10.40 2.63
C LEU A 76 6.74 10.03 3.58
N TYR A 77 7.53 9.00 3.24
CA TYR A 77 8.73 8.64 4.00
C TYR A 77 9.75 9.78 4.06
N SER A 78 9.92 10.51 2.94
CA SER A 78 10.90 11.60 2.85
C SER A 78 10.49 12.86 3.61
N GLU A 79 9.19 13.09 3.78
CA GLU A 79 8.63 14.30 4.42
C GLU A 79 8.52 14.16 5.94
N ILE A 80 8.19 12.96 6.42
CA ILE A 80 8.06 12.70 7.86
C ILE A 80 9.42 12.87 8.56
N LYS A 81 9.50 13.83 9.49
CA LYS A 81 10.71 14.09 10.28
C LYS A 81 10.90 13.10 11.43
N GLU A 82 9.80 12.63 12.02
CA GLU A 82 9.80 11.74 13.18
C GLU A 82 10.20 10.32 12.76
N GLU A 83 11.32 9.84 13.30
CA GLU A 83 11.93 8.56 12.93
C GLU A 83 10.98 7.38 13.08
N LEU A 84 10.27 7.28 14.21
CA LEU A 84 9.32 6.21 14.47
C LEU A 84 8.21 6.11 13.41
N LYS A 85 7.77 7.25 12.86
CA LYS A 85 6.74 7.29 11.83
C LYS A 85 7.32 6.97 10.45
N ARG A 86 8.54 7.41 10.15
CA ARG A 86 9.26 6.97 8.94
C ARG A 86 9.46 5.47 8.91
N ASP A 87 9.88 4.87 10.03
CA ASP A 87 10.04 3.42 10.15
C ASP A 87 8.73 2.67 9.91
N GLN A 88 7.60 3.25 10.34
CA GLN A 88 6.28 2.71 10.01
C GLN A 88 5.99 2.76 8.51
N VAL A 89 6.33 3.84 7.81
CA VAL A 89 6.21 3.92 6.34
C VAL A 89 7.08 2.86 5.67
N LEU A 90 8.34 2.71 6.12
CA LEU A 90 9.25 1.72 5.57
C LEU A 90 8.71 0.29 5.72
N ARG A 91 8.17 -0.05 6.91
CA ARG A 91 7.52 -1.35 7.13
C ARG A 91 6.30 -1.57 6.24
N ILE A 92 5.55 -0.51 5.90
CA ILE A 92 4.45 -0.61 4.93
C ILE A 92 5.00 -0.95 3.54
N GLN A 93 6.09 -0.32 3.11
CA GLN A 93 6.75 -0.61 1.83
C GLN A 93 7.30 -2.03 1.79
N GLU A 94 7.99 -2.48 2.83
CA GLU A 94 8.47 -3.88 2.98
C GLU A 94 7.32 -4.87 2.95
N THR A 95 6.20 -4.54 3.60
CA THR A 95 4.99 -5.36 3.56
C THR A 95 4.42 -5.48 2.16
N LEU A 96 4.68 -4.54 1.24
CA LEU A 96 4.25 -4.62 -0.16
C LEU A 96 5.29 -5.23 -1.11
N ALA A 97 6.58 -5.14 -0.79
CA ALA A 97 7.68 -5.60 -1.64
C ALA A 97 7.65 -7.11 -1.93
N VAL A 98 7.35 -7.52 -3.16
CA VAL A 98 7.40 -8.94 -3.57
C VAL A 98 8.85 -9.43 -3.49
N ASN A 99 9.12 -10.39 -2.59
CA ASN A 99 10.37 -11.16 -2.55
C ASN A 99 10.12 -12.54 -3.17
#